data_AF-W8C0G4-F1
#
_entry.id   AF-W8C0G4-F1
#
_cell.length_a   1.000
_cell.length_b   1.000
_cell.length_c   1.000
_cell.angle_alpha   90.00
_cell.angle_beta   90.00
_cell.angle_gamma   90.00
#
_symmetry.space_group_name_H-M   'P 1'
#
loop_
_entity.id
_entity.type
_entity.pdbx_description
1 polymer ?
#
loop_
_entity_poly.entity_id
_entity_poly.type
_entity_poly.pdbx_seq_one_letter_code
_entity_poly.pdbx_strand_id
1 'polypeptide(L)'
;VVVSVLLLVIGIHVLRKWKYKLHHTLLLYHNLRAAVALLLFALNTMELARALLPVPAEQIQQQQQAQVTTDNNLGNNFIYLIIGNDLLWNALAALSLTLILMWYHRVMEVKKSTNYLYFTCIVELFISFIRTYELAEIFYYQNIYEMEACLEALSALSLLGMATIDGFTIYKERYRPDYLEDYDKIGYKHTLATFYSKACFWWLTPLLWFGYKEPLEVEDLGQMRLEDSARAHYDQFLLIYKTAKVKNGDRPPSLWLCYL
;
A
#
# COMPACT_ATOMS: atom_id res chain seq x y z
N VAL A 1 9.34 15.77 3.97
CA VAL A 1 10.71 15.41 4.44
C VAL A 1 10.77 15.11 5.94
N VAL A 2 10.38 16.03 6.84
CA VAL A 2 10.46 15.82 8.31
C VAL A 2 9.71 14.57 8.77
N VAL A 3 8.46 14.40 8.31
CA VAL A 3 7.63 13.21 8.59
C VAL A 3 8.32 11.92 8.12
N SER A 4 8.94 11.95 6.94
CA SER A 4 9.67 10.82 6.37
C SER A 4 10.86 10.42 7.26
N VAL A 5 11.62 11.39 7.77
CA VAL A 5 12.73 11.13 8.71
C VAL A 5 12.23 10.55 10.03
N LEU A 6 11.13 11.07 10.59
CA LEU A 6 10.53 10.55 11.82
C LEU A 6 10.08 9.08 11.65
N LEU A 7 9.40 8.75 10.56
CA LEU A 7 8.97 7.39 10.26
C LEU A 7 10.17 6.43 10.13
N LEU A 8 11.26 6.86 9.48
CA LEU A 8 12.49 6.07 9.40
C LEU A 8 13.08 5.79 10.79
N VAL A 9 13.21 6.81 11.64
CA VAL A 9 13.77 6.67 12.99
C VAL A 9 12.91 5.74 13.84
N ILE A 10 11.57 5.89 13.79
CA ILE A 10 10.65 5.03 14.53
C ILE A 10 10.74 3.58 14.02
N GLY A 11 10.77 3.38 12.70
CA GLY A 11 10.90 2.04 12.11
C GLY A 11 12.21 1.35 12.50
N ILE A 12 13.34 2.07 12.48
CA ILE A 12 14.65 1.54 12.92
C ILE A 12 14.62 1.23 14.42
N HIS A 13 14.03 2.11 15.23
CA HIS A 13 13.88 1.89 16.67
C HIS A 13 13.06 0.62 16.96
N VAL A 14 11.91 0.49 16.28
CA VAL A 14 11.05 -0.68 16.36
C VAL A 14 11.86 -1.91 15.98
N LEU A 15 12.56 -1.93 14.84
CA LEU A 15 13.46 -3.01 14.38
C LEU A 15 14.45 -3.43 15.47
N ARG A 16 15.21 -2.48 16.01
CA ARG A 16 16.27 -2.71 17.00
C ARG A 16 15.73 -3.24 18.34
N LYS A 17 14.58 -2.75 18.79
CA LYS A 17 13.98 -3.14 20.08
C LYS A 17 13.51 -4.60 20.13
N TRP A 18 13.14 -5.20 18.98
CA TRP A 18 12.62 -6.58 18.94
C TRP A 18 13.47 -7.49 18.08
N LYS A 19 14.73 -7.65 18.47
CA LYS A 19 15.72 -8.48 17.79
C LYS A 19 15.42 -10.00 17.83
N TYR A 20 14.36 -10.44 18.53
CA TYR A 20 14.16 -11.85 18.91
C TYR A 20 12.76 -12.46 18.72
N LYS A 21 11.75 -11.72 18.24
CA LYS A 21 10.42 -12.29 17.94
C LYS A 21 9.89 -11.76 16.61
N LEU A 22 10.09 -12.51 15.54
CA LEU A 22 9.36 -12.33 14.29
C LEU A 22 7.99 -12.99 14.48
N HIS A 23 6.90 -12.26 14.27
CA HIS A 23 5.60 -12.93 14.24
C HIS A 23 5.44 -13.62 12.88
N HIS A 24 5.08 -14.90 12.89
CA HIS A 24 4.82 -15.66 11.66
C HIS A 24 3.47 -15.28 11.01
N THR A 25 2.63 -14.53 11.73
CA THR A 25 1.31 -14.07 11.26
C THR A 25 1.36 -12.63 10.75
N LEU A 26 0.93 -12.42 9.51
CA LEU A 26 0.71 -11.08 8.93
C LEU A 26 -0.62 -10.46 9.37
N LEU A 27 -0.73 -9.15 9.27
CA LEU A 27 -1.98 -8.40 9.49
C LEU A 27 -3.06 -8.81 8.48
N LEU A 28 -4.33 -8.80 8.90
CA LEU A 28 -5.47 -9.31 8.11
C LEU A 28 -5.57 -8.70 6.70
N TYR A 29 -5.29 -7.40 6.55
CA TYR A 29 -5.44 -6.66 5.27
C TYR A 29 -4.12 -6.28 4.59
N HIS A 30 -3.03 -7.01 4.87
CA HIS A 30 -1.71 -6.74 4.28
C HIS A 30 -1.73 -6.72 2.74
N ASN A 31 -2.52 -7.59 2.09
CA ASN A 31 -2.59 -7.65 0.63
C ASN A 31 -3.25 -6.41 0.01
N LEU A 32 -4.38 -6.00 0.59
CA LEU A 32 -5.09 -4.81 0.13
C LEU A 32 -4.26 -3.55 0.36
N ARG A 33 -3.62 -3.43 1.53
CA ARG A 33 -2.71 -2.33 1.85
C ARG A 33 -1.55 -2.25 0.86
N ALA A 34 -0.89 -3.38 0.56
CA ALA A 34 0.21 -3.41 -0.40
C ALA A 34 -0.23 -3.00 -1.82
N ALA A 35 -1.44 -3.40 -2.25
CA ALA A 35 -1.98 -2.99 -3.54
C ALA A 35 -2.24 -1.48 -3.61
N VAL A 36 -2.84 -0.87 -2.57
CA VAL A 36 -3.07 0.58 -2.54
C VAL A 36 -1.75 1.35 -2.42
N ALA A 37 -0.78 0.84 -1.66
CA ALA A 37 0.54 1.44 -1.56
C ALA A 37 1.32 1.40 -2.90
N LEU A 38 1.18 0.33 -3.68
CA LEU A 38 1.73 0.25 -5.04
C LEU A 38 1.07 1.24 -6.00
N LEU A 39 -0.26 1.37 -5.91
CA LEU A 39 -0.99 2.35 -6.71
C LEU A 39 -0.53 3.76 -6.36
N LEU A 40 -0.44 4.10 -5.07
CA LEU A 40 0.07 5.39 -4.61
C LEU A 40 1.52 5.62 -5.06
N PHE A 41 2.38 4.60 -5.02
CA PHE A 41 3.75 4.68 -5.54
C PHE A 41 3.75 5.01 -7.04
N ALA A 42 2.92 4.33 -7.85
CA ALA A 42 2.80 4.61 -9.28
C ALA A 42 2.36 6.06 -9.54
N LEU A 43 1.38 6.59 -8.80
CA LEU A 43 0.93 7.98 -8.96
C LEU A 43 2.03 8.98 -8.64
N ASN A 44 2.76 8.79 -7.54
CA ASN A 44 3.87 9.68 -7.19
C ASN A 44 5.04 9.58 -8.18
N THR A 45 5.24 8.41 -8.82
CA THR A 45 6.21 8.31 -9.93
C THR A 45 5.76 9.08 -11.17
N MET A 46 4.45 9.11 -11.46
CA MET A 46 3.89 9.91 -12.56
C MET A 46 3.98 11.41 -12.27
N GLU A 47 3.72 11.84 -11.02
CA GLU A 47 3.93 13.24 -10.59
C GLU A 47 5.40 13.66 -10.73
N LEU A 48 6.35 12.79 -10.33
CA LEU A 48 7.78 13.06 -10.52
C LEU A 48 8.15 13.13 -12.01
N ALA A 49 7.63 12.21 -12.84
CA ALA A 49 7.86 12.22 -14.27
C ALA A 49 7.33 13.52 -14.91
N ARG A 50 6.16 14.00 -14.47
CA ARG A 50 5.59 15.29 -14.89
C ARG A 50 6.48 16.46 -14.48
N ALA A 51 6.97 16.48 -13.24
CA ALA A 51 7.83 17.54 -12.74
C ALA A 51 9.20 17.60 -13.46
N LEU A 52 9.64 16.49 -14.05
CA LEU A 52 10.86 16.41 -14.87
C LEU A 52 10.66 16.88 -16.32
N LEU A 53 9.42 16.98 -16.81
CA LEU A 53 9.17 17.46 -18.17
C LEU A 53 9.41 18.98 -18.25
N PRO A 54 10.14 19.46 -19.27
CA PRO A 54 10.35 20.89 -19.45
C PRO A 54 9.02 21.58 -19.78
N VAL A 55 8.70 22.64 -19.03
CA VAL A 55 7.51 23.46 -19.27
C VAL A 55 7.58 24.07 -20.67
N PRO A 56 6.52 23.97 -21.51
CA PRO A 56 6.53 24.52 -22.85
C PRO A 56 6.69 26.05 -22.84
N ALA A 57 7.47 26.57 -23.79
CA ALA A 57 7.92 27.96 -23.86
C ALA A 57 6.80 29.02 -23.90
N GLU A 58 5.57 28.63 -24.20
CA GLU A 58 4.41 29.53 -24.26
C GLU A 58 3.94 30.00 -22.86
N GLN A 59 4.02 29.14 -21.83
CA GLN A 59 3.71 29.53 -20.45
C GLN A 59 4.78 30.47 -19.86
N ILE A 60 6.04 30.31 -20.30
CA ILE A 60 7.15 31.20 -19.94
C ILE A 60 6.90 32.62 -20.50
N GLN A 61 6.37 32.74 -21.73
CA GLN A 61 6.06 34.05 -22.34
C GLN A 61 4.87 34.76 -21.70
N GLN A 62 3.80 34.03 -21.32
CA GLN A 62 2.65 34.62 -20.62
C GLN A 62 3.03 35.11 -19.21
N GLN A 63 3.90 34.40 -18.50
CA GLN A 63 4.40 34.83 -17.19
C GLN A 63 5.37 36.02 -17.30
N GLN A 64 6.20 36.08 -18.34
CA GLN A 64 7.05 37.24 -18.62
C GLN A 64 6.24 38.49 -18.98
N GLN A 65 5.14 38.37 -19.73
CA GLN A 65 4.27 39.51 -20.06
C GLN A 65 3.50 40.05 -18.83
N ALA A 66 3.12 39.20 -17.88
CA ALA A 66 2.57 39.65 -16.59
C ALA A 66 3.62 40.39 -15.73
N GLN A 67 4.90 40.03 -15.85
CA GLN A 67 6.02 40.67 -15.15
C GLN A 67 6.35 42.07 -15.70
N VAL A 68 6.36 42.25 -17.03
CA VAL A 68 6.67 43.55 -17.66
C VAL A 68 5.66 44.65 -17.28
N THR A 69 4.41 44.30 -16.98
CA THR A 69 3.39 45.28 -16.56
C THR A 69 3.58 45.71 -15.10
N THR A 70 4.26 44.90 -14.29
CA THR A 70 4.45 45.12 -12.83
C THR A 70 5.78 45.81 -12.52
N ASP A 71 6.80 45.63 -13.36
CA ASP A 71 8.16 46.22 -13.20
C ASP A 71 8.23 47.74 -13.34
N ASN A 72 7.22 48.39 -13.93
CA ASN A 72 7.22 49.86 -14.06
C ASN A 72 6.96 50.58 -12.72
N ASN A 73 6.55 49.88 -11.65
CA ASN A 73 6.12 50.51 -10.40
C ASN A 73 6.90 50.11 -9.14
N LEU A 74 7.81 49.13 -9.17
CA LEU A 74 8.69 48.87 -8.03
C LEU A 74 10.06 48.40 -8.50
N GLY A 75 11.06 49.26 -8.29
CA GLY A 75 12.45 48.96 -8.56
C GLY A 75 12.93 47.70 -7.82
N ASN A 76 13.66 46.88 -8.57
CA ASN A 76 14.66 45.92 -8.12
C ASN A 76 14.29 45.04 -6.91
N ASN A 77 13.32 44.15 -7.10
CA ASN A 77 13.35 42.86 -6.41
C ASN A 77 13.60 41.77 -7.46
N PHE A 78 14.80 41.18 -7.41
CA PHE A 78 15.16 40.01 -8.22
C PHE A 78 14.24 38.84 -7.84
N ILE A 79 13.14 38.69 -8.58
CA ILE A 79 12.34 37.47 -8.58
C ILE A 79 13.15 36.46 -9.38
N TYR A 80 13.95 35.64 -8.70
CA TYR A 80 14.47 34.43 -9.32
C TYR A 80 13.27 33.59 -9.74
N LEU A 81 13.09 33.42 -11.04
CA LEU A 81 12.15 32.50 -11.67
C LEU A 81 12.57 31.05 -11.31
N ILE A 82 12.26 30.61 -10.09
CA ILE A 82 12.50 29.25 -9.57
C ILE A 82 11.15 28.55 -9.44
N ILE A 83 10.35 28.54 -10.52
CA ILE A 83 9.04 27.83 -10.49
C ILE A 83 9.21 26.34 -10.86
N GLY A 84 10.40 25.91 -11.32
CA GLY A 84 10.69 24.50 -11.63
C GLY A 84 11.29 23.67 -10.49
N ASN A 85 12.05 24.28 -9.57
CA ASN A 85 12.80 23.53 -8.55
C ASN A 85 11.87 23.06 -7.42
N ASP A 86 10.96 23.91 -6.96
CA ASP A 86 10.09 23.60 -5.81
C ASP A 86 9.08 22.48 -6.13
N LEU A 87 8.55 22.46 -7.36
CA LEU A 87 7.70 21.36 -7.84
C LEU A 87 8.45 20.03 -7.87
N LEU A 88 9.69 20.04 -8.37
CA LEU A 88 10.53 18.85 -8.44
C LEU A 88 10.90 18.34 -7.05
N TRP A 89 11.26 19.23 -6.11
CA TRP A 89 11.54 18.87 -4.73
C TRP A 89 10.30 18.33 -4.02
N ASN A 90 9.11 18.89 -4.29
CA ASN A 90 7.87 18.38 -3.72
C ASN A 90 7.56 16.96 -4.23
N ALA A 91 7.65 16.75 -5.55
CA ALA A 91 7.41 15.43 -6.15
C ALA A 91 8.42 14.38 -5.65
N LEU A 92 9.71 14.75 -5.54
CA LEU A 92 10.74 13.88 -4.98
C LEU A 92 10.48 13.57 -3.50
N ALA A 93 10.07 14.58 -2.72
CA ALA A 93 9.73 14.41 -1.32
C ALA A 93 8.51 13.48 -1.15
N ALA A 94 7.49 13.61 -1.99
CA ALA A 94 6.31 12.75 -2.00
C ALA A 94 6.69 11.29 -2.32
N LEU A 95 7.49 11.05 -3.37
CA LEU A 95 7.96 9.71 -3.71
C LEU A 95 8.84 9.12 -2.60
N SER A 96 9.72 9.91 -1.99
CA SER A 96 10.54 9.43 -0.87
C SER A 96 9.68 9.05 0.34
N LEU A 97 8.61 9.80 0.60
CA LEU A 97 7.67 9.55 1.69
C LEU A 97 6.91 8.24 1.44
N THR A 98 6.45 7.97 0.22
CA THR A 98 5.73 6.72 -0.07
C THR A 98 6.62 5.50 0.07
N LEU A 99 7.88 5.55 -0.39
CA LEU A 99 8.85 4.47 -0.16
C LEU A 99 9.08 4.20 1.33
N ILE A 100 9.21 5.27 2.13
CA ILE A 100 9.39 5.17 3.57
C ILE A 100 8.14 4.60 4.24
N LEU A 101 6.94 4.99 3.79
CA LEU A 101 5.67 4.48 4.29
C LEU A 101 5.49 2.99 3.95
N MET A 102 5.82 2.57 2.72
CA MET A 102 5.82 1.16 2.31
C MET A 102 6.77 0.33 3.19
N TRP A 103 7.99 0.82 3.41
CA TRP A 103 8.97 0.16 4.27
C TRP A 103 8.49 0.11 5.72
N TYR A 104 7.91 1.19 6.24
CA TYR A 104 7.40 1.24 7.60
C TYR A 104 6.25 0.25 7.81
N HIS A 105 5.24 0.23 6.92
CA HIS A 105 4.16 -0.77 6.97
C HIS A 105 4.70 -2.19 6.94
N ARG A 106 5.76 -2.43 6.17
CA ARG A 106 6.41 -3.74 6.15
C ARG A 106 7.00 -4.12 7.51
N VAL A 107 7.72 -3.20 8.16
CA VAL A 107 8.24 -3.41 9.52
C VAL A 107 7.11 -3.69 10.51
N MET A 108 5.99 -2.97 10.35
CA MET A 108 4.82 -3.10 11.21
C MET A 108 4.11 -4.44 11.06
N GLU A 109 3.96 -4.94 9.83
CA GLU A 109 3.37 -6.24 9.53
C GLU A 109 4.17 -7.38 10.14
N VAL A 110 5.50 -7.34 10.00
CA VAL A 110 6.39 -8.40 10.50
C VAL A 110 6.37 -8.50 12.03
N LYS A 111 6.05 -7.39 12.71
CA LYS A 111 6.05 -7.31 14.18
C LYS A 111 4.66 -7.39 14.81
N LYS A 112 3.61 -7.29 14.00
CA LYS A 112 2.21 -7.34 14.44
C LYS A 112 1.86 -6.36 15.57
N SER A 113 2.54 -5.22 15.64
CA SER A 113 2.30 -4.23 16.71
C SER A 113 1.28 -3.18 16.28
N THR A 114 0.01 -3.37 16.65
CA THR A 114 -1.09 -2.46 16.29
C THR A 114 -0.94 -1.03 16.83
N ASN A 115 -0.23 -0.85 17.95
CA ASN A 115 -0.03 0.48 18.57
C ASN A 115 0.63 1.50 17.63
N TYR A 116 1.62 1.10 16.84
CA TYR A 116 2.30 2.01 15.93
C TYR A 116 1.57 2.19 14.59
N LEU A 117 0.52 1.39 14.34
CA LEU A 117 -0.37 1.55 13.18
C LEU A 117 -1.31 2.76 13.36
N TYR A 118 -1.61 3.14 14.61
CA TYR A 118 -2.32 4.40 14.88
C TYR A 118 -1.54 5.61 14.39
N PHE A 119 -0.21 5.59 14.52
CA PHE A 119 0.64 6.69 14.09
C PHE A 119 0.60 6.87 12.57
N THR A 120 0.66 5.77 11.80
CA THR A 120 0.56 5.85 10.34
C THR A 120 -0.81 6.33 9.90
N CYS A 121 -1.89 5.80 10.49
CA CYS A 121 -3.25 6.23 10.18
C CYS A 121 -3.44 7.75 10.37
N ILE A 122 -2.92 8.33 11.45
CA ILE A 122 -2.99 9.79 11.68
C ILE A 122 -2.18 10.55 10.63
N VAL A 123 -0.96 10.09 10.33
CA VAL A 123 -0.10 10.71 9.31
C VAL A 123 -0.75 10.66 7.92
N GLU A 124 -1.34 9.53 7.54
CA GLU A 124 -2.03 9.35 6.27
C GLU A 124 -3.26 10.26 6.15
N LEU A 125 -4.07 10.38 7.19
CA LEU A 125 -5.20 11.32 7.22
C LEU A 125 -4.74 12.77 7.09
N PHE A 126 -3.65 13.13 7.78
CA PHE A 126 -3.10 14.49 7.70
C PHE A 126 -2.58 14.80 6.28
N ILE A 127 -1.86 13.87 5.64
CA ILE A 127 -1.39 14.05 4.26
C ILE A 127 -2.58 14.09 3.29
N SER A 128 -3.59 13.23 3.48
CA SER A 128 -4.81 13.24 2.67
C SER A 128 -5.55 14.57 2.77
N PHE A 129 -5.58 15.18 3.97
CA PHE A 129 -6.17 16.50 4.16
C PHE A 129 -5.40 17.60 3.41
N ILE A 130 -4.06 17.60 3.48
CA ILE A 130 -3.21 18.54 2.73
C ILE A 130 -3.45 18.40 1.22
N ARG A 131 -3.44 17.16 0.71
CA ARG A 131 -3.66 16.87 -0.72
C ARG A 131 -5.05 17.28 -1.19
N THR A 132 -6.06 17.12 -0.34
CA THR A 132 -7.42 17.61 -0.63
C THR A 132 -7.48 19.14 -0.69
N TYR A 133 -6.70 19.84 0.15
CA TYR A 133 -6.59 21.29 0.11
C TYR A 133 -5.90 21.78 -1.18
N GLU A 134 -4.78 21.14 -1.57
CA GLU A 134 -4.09 21.41 -2.83
C GLU A 134 -5.02 21.16 -4.04
N LEU A 135 -5.79 20.07 -4.02
CA LEU A 135 -6.80 19.79 -5.04
C LEU A 135 -7.88 20.88 -5.12
N ALA A 136 -8.33 21.41 -3.98
CA ALA A 136 -9.34 22.47 -3.95
C ALA A 136 -8.79 23.78 -4.53
N GLU A 137 -7.51 24.08 -4.32
CA GLU A 137 -6.83 25.22 -4.93
C GLU A 137 -6.71 25.04 -6.45
N ILE A 138 -6.27 23.86 -6.92
CA ILE A 138 -6.19 23.53 -8.35
C ILE A 138 -7.57 23.68 -9.00
N PHE A 139 -8.63 23.20 -8.36
CA PHE A 139 -10.00 23.32 -8.88
C PHE A 139 -10.46 24.78 -9.02
N TYR A 140 -9.97 25.68 -8.16
CA TYR A 140 -10.33 27.09 -8.21
C TYR A 140 -9.60 27.86 -9.33
N TYR A 141 -8.34 27.50 -9.62
CA TYR A 141 -7.49 28.24 -10.56
C TYR A 141 -7.32 27.58 -11.93
N GLN A 142 -7.51 26.27 -12.05
CA GLN A 142 -7.24 25.48 -13.27
C GLN A 142 -8.45 24.63 -13.71
N ASN A 143 -8.37 24.09 -14.93
CA ASN A 143 -9.42 23.21 -15.44
C ASN A 143 -9.32 21.79 -14.87
N ILE A 144 -10.48 21.18 -14.59
CA ILE A 144 -10.61 19.81 -14.05
C ILE A 144 -9.96 18.74 -14.95
N TYR A 145 -9.87 19.01 -16.26
CA TYR A 145 -9.34 18.07 -17.25
C TYR A 145 -7.82 18.04 -17.34
N GLU A 146 -7.13 18.89 -16.59
CA GLU A 146 -5.67 18.88 -16.54
C GLU A 146 -5.18 17.62 -15.80
N MET A 147 -4.11 17.00 -16.34
CA MET A 147 -3.51 15.79 -15.78
C MET A 147 -3.13 15.96 -14.29
N GLU A 148 -2.86 17.20 -13.87
CA GLU A 148 -2.56 17.58 -12.50
C GLU A 148 -3.70 17.32 -11.52
N ALA A 149 -4.92 17.78 -11.84
CA ALA A 149 -6.09 17.55 -11.00
C ALA A 149 -6.40 16.06 -10.85
N CYS A 150 -6.24 15.27 -11.93
CA CYS A 150 -6.49 13.82 -11.92
C CYS A 150 -5.49 13.05 -11.05
N LEU A 151 -4.20 13.37 -11.12
CA LEU A 151 -3.17 12.72 -10.31
C LEU A 151 -3.35 13.04 -8.82
N GLU A 152 -3.59 14.31 -8.52
CA GLU A 152 -3.78 14.80 -7.16
C GLU A 152 -5.06 14.23 -6.51
N ALA A 153 -6.17 14.14 -7.26
CA ALA A 153 -7.39 13.51 -6.78
C ALA A 153 -7.20 12.01 -6.48
N LEU A 154 -6.47 11.30 -7.33
CA LEU A 154 -6.24 9.86 -7.17
C LEU A 154 -5.22 9.59 -6.04
N SER A 155 -4.24 10.46 -5.84
CA SER A 155 -3.29 10.39 -4.73
C SER A 155 -3.99 10.67 -3.38
N ALA A 156 -4.87 11.69 -3.31
CA ALA A 156 -5.70 11.97 -2.15
C ALA A 156 -6.64 10.80 -1.80
N LEU A 157 -7.30 10.21 -2.82
CA LEU A 157 -8.19 9.07 -2.65
C LEU A 157 -7.45 7.81 -2.17
N SER A 158 -6.26 7.55 -2.70
CA SER A 158 -5.47 6.38 -2.28
C SER A 158 -4.94 6.52 -0.85
N LEU A 159 -4.55 7.72 -0.41
CA LEU A 159 -4.20 8.00 0.98
C LEU A 159 -5.39 7.84 1.93
N LEU A 160 -6.57 8.32 1.54
CA LEU A 160 -7.81 8.09 2.30
C LEU A 160 -8.11 6.59 2.39
N GLY A 161 -7.97 5.87 1.26
CA GLY A 161 -8.08 4.42 1.18
C GLY A 161 -7.15 3.70 2.15
N MET A 162 -5.86 4.08 2.18
CA MET A 162 -4.89 3.55 3.15
C MET A 162 -5.32 3.77 4.60
N ALA A 163 -5.72 4.99 4.95
CA ALA A 163 -6.15 5.32 6.31
C ALA A 163 -7.38 4.51 6.75
N THR A 164 -8.35 4.31 5.85
CA THR A 164 -9.52 3.46 6.13
C THR A 164 -9.15 1.99 6.31
N ILE A 165 -8.23 1.46 5.49
CA ILE A 165 -7.72 0.09 5.63
C ILE A 165 -6.97 -0.06 6.96
N ASP A 166 -6.15 0.92 7.34
CA ASP A 166 -5.42 0.93 8.61
C ASP A 166 -6.36 0.99 9.81
N GLY A 167 -7.35 1.89 9.79
CA GLY A 167 -8.38 1.97 10.82
C GLY A 167 -9.18 0.66 10.95
N PHE A 168 -9.57 0.05 9.84
CA PHE A 168 -10.29 -1.22 9.85
C PHE A 168 -9.42 -2.40 10.29
N THR A 169 -8.14 -2.39 9.92
CA THR A 169 -7.15 -3.37 10.37
C THR A 169 -7.01 -3.29 11.88
N ILE A 170 -6.86 -2.10 12.45
CA ILE A 170 -6.80 -1.88 13.91
C ILE A 170 -8.04 -2.45 14.59
N TYR A 171 -9.22 -2.13 14.08
CA TYR A 171 -10.49 -2.58 14.65
C TYR A 171 -10.58 -4.11 14.68
N LYS A 172 -10.33 -4.78 13.55
CA LYS A 172 -10.45 -6.24 13.48
C LYS A 172 -9.32 -6.99 14.17
N GLU A 173 -8.08 -6.51 14.06
CA GLU A 173 -6.93 -7.19 14.65
C GLU A 173 -6.99 -7.16 16.18
N ARG A 174 -7.62 -6.15 16.79
CA ARG A 174 -7.88 -6.10 18.24
C ARG A 174 -8.70 -7.28 18.77
N TYR A 175 -9.60 -7.83 17.95
CA TYR A 175 -10.47 -8.94 18.33
C TYR A 175 -10.06 -10.28 17.70
N ARG A 176 -8.93 -10.32 17.00
CA ARG A 176 -8.46 -11.53 16.32
C ARG A 176 -7.68 -12.40 17.31
N PRO A 177 -8.09 -13.65 17.56
CA PRO A 177 -7.27 -14.57 18.35
C PRO A 177 -6.00 -14.93 17.58
N ASP A 178 -4.87 -14.99 18.29
CA ASP A 178 -3.62 -15.51 17.76
C ASP A 178 -3.73 -17.04 17.67
N TYR A 179 -4.03 -17.56 16.47
CA TYR A 179 -3.97 -18.99 16.23
C TYR A 179 -2.51 -19.45 16.25
N LEU A 180 -2.20 -20.42 17.10
CA LEU A 180 -0.93 -21.14 17.14
C LEU A 180 -0.91 -22.22 16.05
N GLU A 181 -0.83 -21.81 14.78
CA GLU A 181 -0.44 -22.74 13.73
C GLU A 181 1.07 -22.99 13.80
N ASP A 182 1.48 -24.23 13.60
CA ASP A 182 2.90 -24.64 13.61
C ASP A 182 3.56 -24.26 12.28
N TYR A 183 3.89 -22.98 12.14
CA TYR A 183 4.40 -22.37 10.90
C TYR A 183 5.68 -22.99 10.37
N ASP A 184 6.46 -23.66 11.23
CA ASP A 184 7.71 -24.31 10.85
C ASP A 184 7.48 -25.61 10.06
N LYS A 185 6.31 -26.24 10.25
CA LYS A 185 5.93 -27.46 9.52
C LYS A 185 5.25 -27.17 8.18
N ILE A 186 4.80 -25.95 7.95
CA ILE A 186 4.10 -25.57 6.72
C ILE A 186 5.11 -25.28 5.62
N GLY A 187 5.16 -26.15 4.61
CA GLY A 187 6.07 -25.95 3.47
C GLY A 187 5.49 -25.06 2.38
N TYR A 188 4.19 -25.20 2.07
CA TYR A 188 3.52 -24.32 1.10
C TYR A 188 3.14 -22.97 1.71
N LYS A 189 3.98 -21.95 1.50
CA LYS A 189 3.87 -20.63 2.14
C LYS A 189 3.14 -19.58 1.32
N HIS A 190 2.55 -19.92 0.18
CA HIS A 190 1.86 -18.94 -0.69
C HIS A 190 0.75 -18.18 0.05
N THR A 191 -0.07 -18.86 0.86
CA THR A 191 -1.16 -18.21 1.59
C THR A 191 -0.65 -17.23 2.66
N LEU A 192 0.50 -17.54 3.24
CA LEU A 192 1.19 -16.78 4.29
C LEU A 192 2.15 -15.70 3.75
N ALA A 193 2.44 -15.72 2.45
CA ALA A 193 3.35 -14.77 1.83
C ALA A 193 2.72 -13.37 1.72
N THR A 194 3.56 -12.34 1.62
CA THR A 194 3.09 -10.99 1.33
C THR A 194 2.59 -10.85 -0.09
N PHE A 195 1.80 -9.81 -0.36
CA PHE A 195 1.36 -9.46 -1.71
C PHE A 195 2.49 -9.49 -2.75
N TYR A 196 3.57 -8.74 -2.51
CA TYR A 196 4.73 -8.70 -3.40
C TYR A 196 5.34 -10.08 -3.61
N SER A 197 5.45 -10.86 -2.54
CA SER A 197 6.01 -12.19 -2.59
C SER A 197 5.12 -13.17 -3.34
N LYS A 198 3.79 -13.02 -3.27
CA LYS A 198 2.83 -13.81 -4.07
C LYS A 198 2.93 -13.44 -5.55
N ALA A 199 2.94 -12.14 -5.86
CA ALA A 199 2.99 -11.63 -7.23
C ALA A 199 4.28 -12.06 -7.96
N CYS A 200 5.42 -12.00 -7.29
CA CYS A 200 6.73 -12.36 -7.87
C CYS A 200 7.16 -13.80 -7.58
N PHE A 201 6.31 -14.64 -6.97
CA PHE A 201 6.65 -15.99 -6.51
C PHE A 201 7.90 -16.08 -5.63
N TRP A 202 8.26 -14.99 -4.93
CA TRP A 202 9.47 -14.90 -4.11
C TRP A 202 9.46 -15.87 -2.91
N TRP A 203 8.28 -16.29 -2.47
CA TRP A 203 8.15 -17.25 -1.36
C TRP A 203 8.70 -18.63 -1.73
N LEU A 204 8.81 -18.93 -3.03
CA LEU A 204 9.31 -20.19 -3.57
C LEU A 204 10.85 -20.25 -3.64
N THR A 205 11.51 -19.09 -3.65
CA THR A 205 12.96 -18.98 -3.86
C THR A 205 13.82 -19.81 -2.89
N PRO A 206 13.52 -19.87 -1.56
CA PRO A 206 14.28 -20.72 -0.64
C PRO A 206 14.18 -22.22 -0.98
N LEU A 207 13.02 -22.69 -1.42
CA LEU A 207 12.80 -24.09 -1.80
C LEU A 207 13.55 -24.45 -3.07
N LEU A 208 13.52 -23.56 -4.08
CA LEU A 208 14.29 -23.73 -5.32
C LEU A 208 15.80 -23.76 -5.05
N TRP A 209 16.27 -22.90 -4.15
CA TRP A 209 17.67 -22.88 -3.75
C TRP A 209 18.10 -24.16 -3.02
N PHE A 210 17.22 -24.70 -2.18
CA PHE A 210 17.44 -25.98 -1.50
C PHE A 210 17.49 -27.13 -2.52
N GLY A 211 16.52 -27.21 -3.43
CA GLY A 211 16.46 -28.22 -4.50
C GLY A 211 17.61 -28.14 -5.51
N TYR A 212 18.29 -26.99 -5.61
CA TYR A 212 19.51 -26.86 -6.39
C TYR A 212 20.72 -27.51 -5.70
N LYS A 213 20.77 -27.50 -4.37
CA LYS A 213 21.87 -28.06 -3.58
C LYS A 213 21.71 -29.56 -3.37
N GLU A 214 20.50 -29.99 -3.01
CA GLU A 214 20.17 -31.37 -2.64
C GLU A 214 18.87 -31.76 -3.35
N PRO A 215 18.71 -33.02 -3.79
CA PRO A 215 17.46 -33.48 -4.39
C PRO A 215 16.34 -33.39 -3.35
N LEU A 216 15.20 -32.80 -3.76
CA LEU A 216 14.04 -32.63 -2.89
C LEU A 216 13.38 -33.98 -2.57
N GLU A 217 13.19 -34.27 -1.29
CA GLU A 217 12.37 -35.36 -0.81
C GLU A 217 10.95 -34.87 -0.45
N VAL A 218 10.02 -35.80 -0.21
CA VAL A 218 8.61 -35.45 0.07
C VAL A 218 8.49 -34.76 1.43
N GLU A 219 9.37 -35.13 2.35
CA GLU A 219 9.51 -34.60 3.70
C GLU A 219 9.88 -33.10 3.68
N ASP A 220 10.65 -32.66 2.69
CA ASP A 220 11.10 -31.26 2.53
C ASP A 220 9.98 -30.32 2.06
N LEU A 221 8.94 -30.87 1.42
CA LEU A 221 7.80 -30.10 0.94
C LEU A 221 6.88 -29.63 2.08
N GLY A 222 7.07 -30.16 3.29
CA GLY A 222 6.31 -29.83 4.47
C GLY A 222 4.82 -30.17 4.36
N GLN A 223 4.05 -29.69 5.33
CA GLN A 223 2.61 -29.89 5.41
C GLN A 223 1.83 -28.77 4.73
N MET A 224 0.65 -29.11 4.21
CA MET A 224 -0.32 -28.14 3.73
C MET A 224 -1.06 -27.51 4.91
N ARG A 225 -1.44 -26.25 4.77
CA ARG A 225 -2.22 -25.57 5.79
C ARG A 225 -3.58 -26.25 5.97
N LEU A 226 -4.09 -26.28 7.20
CA LEU A 226 -5.37 -26.94 7.52
C LEU A 226 -6.51 -26.37 6.66
N GLU A 227 -6.53 -25.06 6.47
CA GLU A 227 -7.54 -24.33 5.71
C GLU A 227 -7.54 -24.68 4.22
N ASP A 228 -6.37 -24.99 3.67
CA ASP A 228 -6.21 -25.38 2.27
C ASP A 228 -6.41 -26.91 2.09
N SER A 229 -6.51 -27.67 3.19
CA SER A 229 -6.62 -29.12 3.12
C SER A 229 -7.91 -29.59 2.41
N ALA A 230 -7.83 -30.76 1.77
CA ALA A 230 -8.99 -31.39 1.14
C ALA A 230 -10.16 -31.59 2.12
N ARG A 231 -9.86 -31.81 3.41
CA ARG A 231 -10.85 -31.95 4.47
C ARG A 231 -11.62 -30.64 4.70
N ALA A 232 -10.90 -29.52 4.83
CA ALA A 232 -11.52 -28.21 5.04
C ALA A 232 -12.41 -27.82 3.85
N HIS A 233 -11.93 -28.01 2.62
CA HIS A 233 -12.74 -27.76 1.42
C HIS A 233 -13.96 -28.67 1.33
N TYR A 234 -13.84 -29.95 1.69
CA TYR A 234 -14.97 -30.88 1.74
C TYR A 234 -16.02 -30.46 2.78
N ASP A 235 -15.58 -30.11 3.99
CA ASP A 235 -16.47 -29.70 5.08
C ASP A 235 -17.19 -28.39 4.74
N GLN A 236 -16.50 -27.43 4.11
CA GLN A 236 -17.09 -26.19 3.59
C GLN A 236 -18.15 -26.47 2.52
N PHE A 237 -17.82 -27.31 1.53
CA PHE A 237 -18.76 -27.71 0.49
C PHE A 237 -19.99 -28.41 1.07
N LEU A 238 -19.79 -29.34 2.01
CA LEU A 238 -20.87 -30.07 2.67
C LEU A 238 -21.82 -29.13 3.43
N LEU A 239 -21.28 -28.10 4.07
CA LEU A 239 -22.06 -27.06 4.74
C LEU A 239 -22.92 -26.27 3.75
N ILE A 240 -22.34 -25.83 2.63
CA ILE A 240 -23.07 -25.12 1.56
C ILE A 240 -24.17 -26.02 0.99
N TYR A 241 -23.85 -27.27 0.66
CA TYR A 241 -24.80 -28.24 0.12
C TYR A 241 -25.97 -28.51 1.07
N LYS A 242 -25.70 -28.73 2.36
CA LYS A 242 -26.76 -28.94 3.38
C LYS A 242 -27.63 -27.69 3.52
N THR A 243 -27.04 -26.50 3.53
CA THR A 243 -27.77 -25.23 3.60
C THR A 243 -28.69 -25.04 2.39
N ALA A 244 -28.18 -25.34 1.18
CA ALA A 244 -28.95 -25.28 -0.06
C ALA A 244 -30.08 -26.33 -0.09
N LYS A 245 -29.83 -27.53 0.44
CA LYS A 245 -30.84 -28.59 0.56
C LYS A 245 -31.99 -28.18 1.48
N VAL A 246 -31.69 -27.58 2.64
CA VAL A 246 -32.74 -27.04 3.53
C VAL A 246 -33.55 -25.95 2.84
N LYS A 247 -32.91 -25.08 2.04
CA LYS A 247 -33.58 -24.00 1.31
C LYS A 247 -34.50 -24.49 0.18
N ASN A 248 -34.12 -25.57 -0.51
CA ASN A 248 -34.86 -26.09 -1.67
C ASN A 248 -35.86 -27.22 -1.34
N GLY A 249 -35.99 -27.60 -0.06
CA GLY A 249 -36.91 -28.63 0.40
C GLY A 249 -36.60 -29.99 -0.23
N ASP A 250 -37.59 -30.58 -0.91
CA ASP A 250 -37.49 -31.92 -1.54
C ASP A 250 -36.69 -31.94 -2.84
N ARG A 251 -36.39 -30.79 -3.44
CA ARG A 251 -35.61 -30.75 -4.69
C ARG A 251 -34.12 -30.77 -4.37
N PRO A 252 -33.35 -31.71 -4.95
CA PRO A 252 -31.90 -31.71 -4.75
C PRO A 252 -31.32 -30.40 -5.29
N PRO A 253 -30.51 -29.66 -4.50
CA PRO A 253 -29.85 -28.46 -4.99
C PRO A 253 -28.86 -28.85 -6.09
N SER A 254 -28.71 -27.97 -7.10
CA SER A 254 -27.73 -28.20 -8.16
C SER A 254 -26.32 -28.09 -7.58
N LEU A 255 -25.45 -29.04 -7.92
CA LEU A 255 -24.05 -29.03 -7.48
C LEU A 255 -23.33 -27.78 -7.98
N TRP A 256 -23.64 -27.33 -9.20
CA TRP A 256 -23.08 -26.10 -9.76
C TRP A 256 -23.36 -24.87 -8.90
N LEU A 257 -24.57 -24.75 -8.35
CA LEU A 257 -24.94 -23.66 -7.45
C LEU A 257 -24.22 -23.75 -6.10
N CYS A 258 -23.81 -24.94 -5.68
CA CYS A 258 -23.05 -25.12 -4.44
C CYS A 258 -21.55 -24.79 -4.59
N TYR A 259 -21.05 -24.72 -5.84
CA TYR A 259 -19.67 -24.35 -6.15
C TYR A 259 -19.49 -22.86 -6.47
N LEU A 260 -20.57 -22.17 -6.87
CA LEU A 260 -20.63 -20.72 -7.11
C LEU A 260 -20.80 -19.94 -5.80
#